data_AF-A0A963TMB2-F1
#
_entry.id   AF-A0A963TMB2-F1
#
_cell.length_a   1.000
_cell.length_b   1.000
_cell.length_c   1.000
_cell.angle_alpha   90.00
_cell.angle_beta   90.00
_cell.angle_gamma   90.00
#
_symmetry.space_group_name_H-M   'P 1'
#
loop_
_entity.id
_entity.type
_entity.pdbx_description
1 polymer ?
#
loop_
_entity_poly.entity_id
_entity_poly.type
_entity_poly.pdbx_seq_one_letter_code
_entity_poly.pdbx_strand_id
1 'polypeptide(L)' 'LLAIGIGHDVTRYYRRAVTLMDAEELGGAVMAQLTDLFEEDIRRASSQFAAAIG' A
#
# COMPACT_ATOMS: atom_id res chain seq x y z
N LEU A 1 -0.74 -8.07 5.78
CA LEU A 1 -1.63 -7.26 6.63
C LEU A 1 -1.00 -5.89 6.79
N LEU A 2 -1.67 -4.86 6.28
CA LEU A 2 -1.35 -3.44 6.48
C LEU A 2 -2.14 -2.98 7.71
N ALA A 3 -1.52 -2.23 8.61
CA ALA A 3 -2.19 -1.69 9.79
C ALA A 3 -2.26 -0.17 9.68
N ILE A 4 -3.46 0.39 9.83
CA ILE A 4 -3.70 1.84 9.83
C ILE A 4 -4.23 2.22 11.22
N GLY A 5 -3.46 3.04 11.93
CA GLY A 5 -3.82 3.56 13.26
C GLY A 5 -3.94 5.08 13.24
N ILE A 6 -4.97 5.61 13.89
CA ILE A 6 -5.23 7.06 13.99
C ILE A 6 -4.84 7.53 15.40
N GLY A 7 -4.03 8.59 15.49
CA GLY A 7 -3.67 9.23 16.76
C GLY A 7 -2.66 8.46 17.62
N HIS A 8 -2.00 7.42 17.08
CA HIS A 8 -0.99 6.65 17.80
C HIS A 8 0.07 6.05 16.86
N ASP A 9 1.29 5.87 17.37
CA ASP A 9 2.37 5.19 16.62
C ASP A 9 2.09 3.69 16.51
N VAL A 10 1.80 3.24 15.29
CA VAL A 10 1.57 1.82 14.97
C VAL A 10 2.79 1.14 14.35
N THR A 11 3.83 1.90 14.02
CA THR A 11 5.08 1.41 13.41
C THR A 11 5.74 0.34 14.28
N ARG A 12 5.57 0.46 15.60
CA ARG A 12 6.13 -0.47 16.59
C ARG A 12 5.50 -1.88 16.55
N TYR A 13 4.28 -2.03 16.02
CA TYR A 13 3.55 -3.30 16.04
C TYR A 13 3.50 -3.99 14.67
N TYR A 14 3.77 -3.27 13.57
CA TYR A 14 3.78 -3.83 12.23
C TYR A 14 4.84 -3.20 11.33
N ARG A 15 5.60 -4.06 10.61
CA ARG A 15 6.64 -3.63 9.65
C ARG A 15 6.11 -2.74 8.52
N ARG A 16 4.81 -2.79 8.25
CA ARG A 16 4.12 -2.01 7.20
C ARG A 16 2.95 -1.25 7.82
N ALA A 17 3.21 -0.49 8.87
CA ALA A 17 2.19 0.34 9.50
C ALA A 17 2.21 1.75 8.93
N VAL A 18 1.02 2.35 8.84
CA VAL A 18 0.86 3.78 8.55
C VAL A 18 0.18 4.41 9.76
N THR A 19 0.83 5.41 10.35
CA THR A 19 0.26 6.24 11.42
C THR A 19 -0.35 7.49 10.80
N LEU A 20 -1.60 7.77 11.14
CA LEU A 20 -2.32 8.97 10.74
C LEU A 20 -2.52 9.88 11.95
N MET A 21 -2.44 11.19 11.73
CA MET A 21 -2.67 12.17 12.80
C MET A 21 -4.15 12.43 13.03
N ASP A 22 -4.95 12.40 11.97
CA ASP A 22 -6.40 12.58 12.02
C ASP A 22 -7.15 11.55 11.15
N ALA A 23 -8.48 11.57 11.23
CA ALA A 23 -9.34 10.67 10.46
C ALA A 23 -9.55 11.12 9.01
N GLU A 24 -9.25 12.38 8.68
CA GLU A 24 -9.45 12.95 7.35
C GLU A 24 -8.34 12.45 6.39
N GLU A 25 -7.15 12.19 6.92
CA GLU A 25 -6.04 11.54 6.21
C GLU A 25 -6.32 10.09 5.80
N LEU A 26 -7.28 9.42 6.43
CA LEU A 26 -7.57 7.99 6.21
C LEU A 26 -7.92 7.68 4.75
N GLY A 27 -8.76 8.50 4.12
CA GLY A 27 -9.18 8.28 2.75
C GLY A 27 -8.00 8.33 1.78
N GLY A 28 -7.14 9.32 1.92
CA GLY A 28 -5.93 9.46 1.10
C GLY A 28 -4.94 8.32 1.31
N ALA A 29 -4.70 7.92 2.57
CA ALA A 29 -3.81 6.83 2.91
C ALA A 29 -4.29 5.49 2.34
N VAL A 30 -5.59 5.19 2.43
CA VAL A 30 -6.17 3.96 1.85
C VAL A 30 -6.05 3.97 0.33
N MET A 31 -6.34 5.10 -0.34
CA MET A 31 -6.25 5.19 -1.79
C MET A 31 -4.81 5.05 -2.29
N ALA A 32 -3.83 5.62 -1.61
CA ALA A 32 -2.42 5.45 -1.96
C ALA A 32 -1.99 3.98 -1.87
N GLN A 33 -2.36 3.29 -0.79
CA GLN A 33 -2.03 1.88 -0.60
C GLN A 33 -2.70 0.96 -1.63
N LEU A 34 -3.95 1.25 -2.02
CA LEU A 34 -4.61 0.54 -3.11
C LEU A 34 -3.93 0.81 -4.44
N THR A 35 -3.52 2.05 -4.71
CA THR A 35 -2.81 2.42 -5.93
C THR A 35 -1.49 1.65 -6.05
N ASP A 36 -0.69 1.62 -4.98
CA ASP A 36 0.58 0.89 -4.95
C ASP A 36 0.40 -0.61 -5.19
N LEU A 37 -0.64 -1.21 -4.59
CA LEU A 37 -0.97 -2.62 -4.76
C LEU A 37 -1.24 -2.95 -6.24
N PHE A 38 -2.09 -2.16 -6.89
CA PHE A 38 -2.44 -2.41 -8.29
C PHE A 38 -1.30 -2.08 -9.25
N GLU A 39 -0.46 -1.07 -8.96
CA GLU A 39 0.71 -0.78 -9.78
C GLU A 39 1.74 -1.92 -9.73
N GLU A 40 1.96 -2.53 -8.56
CA GLU A 40 2.80 -3.73 -8.44
C GLU A 40 2.26 -4.88 -9.30
N ASP A 41 0.96 -5.12 -9.27
CA ASP A 41 0.32 -6.18 -10.05
C ASP A 41 0.43 -5.93 -11.57
N ILE A 42 0.23 -4.68 -12.01
CA ILE A 42 0.40 -4.28 -13.41
C ILE A 42 1.86 -4.48 -13.87
N ARG A 43 2.85 -4.12 -13.03
CA ARG A 43 4.27 -4.35 -13.33
C ARG A 43 4.61 -5.84 -13.40
N ARG A 44 4.02 -6.67 -12.54
CA ARG A 44 4.17 -8.13 -12.63
C ARG A 44 3.56 -8.70 -13.91
N ALA A 45 2.36 -8.28 -14.28
CA ALA A 45 1.70 -8.75 -15.49
C ALA A 45 2.49 -8.38 -16.76
N SER A 46 2.97 -7.13 -16.83
CA SER A 46 3.76 -6.65 -17.98
C SER A 46 5.12 -7.33 -18.12
N SER A 47 5.82 -7.59 -17.02
CA SER A 47 7.09 -8.36 -17.04
C SER A 47 6.89 -9.83 -17.42
N GLN A 48 5.82 -10.48 -16.94
CA GLN A 48 5.47 -11.84 -17.35
C GLN A 48 5.12 -11.93 -18.83
N PHE A 49 4.35 -10.96 -19.35
CA PHE A 49 4.04 -10.88 -20.77
C PHE A 49 5.33 -10.75 -21.59
N ALA A 50 6.21 -9.79 -21.25
CA ALA A 50 7.48 -9.61 -21.94
C ALA A 50 8.37 -10.87 -21.94
N ALA A 51 8.37 -11.65 -20.86
CA ALA A 51 9.10 -12.92 -20.76
C ALA A 51 8.46 -14.07 -21.56
N ALA A 52 7.18 -13.99 -21.92
CA ALA A 52 6.48 -15.03 -22.67
C ALA A 52 6.59 -14.89 -24.21
N ILE A 53 6.95 -13.70 -24.69
CA ILE A 53 7.10 -13.38 -26.12
C ILE A 53 8.56 -13.23 -26.58
N GLY A 54 9.52 -13.28 -25.66
CA GLY A 54 10.96 -13.35 -25.96
C GLY A 54 11.47 -14.78 -25.88
#